data_AF-A0A543JNX3-F1
#
_entry.id   AF-A0A543JNX3-F1
#
_cell.length_a   1.000
_cell.length_b   1.000
_cell.length_c   1.000
_cell.angle_alpha   90.00
_cell.angle_beta   90.00
_cell.angle_gamma   90.00
#
_symmetry.space_group_name_H-M   'P 1'
#
loop_
_entity.id
_entity.type
_entity.pdbx_description
1 polymer ?
#
loop_
_entity_poly.entity_id
_entity_poly.type
_entity_poly.pdbx_seq_one_letter_code
_entity_poly.pdbx_strand_id
1 'polypeptide(L)' 'MIDYIDRHKQEVEVEQICRVLRQAGVRIARSSYYAAKIRPASARPVRDERLKSDILDVQGQLPLLGSAVSGER' A
#
# COMPACT_ATOMS: atom_id res chain seq x y z
N MET A 1 2.08 -7.63 -0.87
CA MET A 1 1.19 -8.71 -0.36
C MET A 1 -0.28 -8.37 -0.53
N ILE A 2 -0.80 -7.29 0.08
CA ILE A 2 -2.21 -6.89 -0.09
C ILE A 2 -2.56 -6.70 -1.57
N ASP A 3 -1.69 -6.03 -2.34
CA ASP A 3 -1.87 -5.84 -3.79
C ASP A 3 -1.94 -7.15 -4.59
N TYR A 4 -1.15 -8.16 -4.19
CA TYR A 4 -1.21 -9.49 -4.81
C TYR A 4 -2.57 -10.17 -4.56
N ILE A 5 -3.06 -10.12 -3.31
CA ILE A 5 -4.38 -10.65 -2.97
C ILE A 5 -5.47 -9.87 -3.71
N ASP A 6 -5.36 -8.54 -3.81
CA ASP A 6 -6.32 -7.69 -4.51
C ASP A 6 -6.45 -8.04 -6.00
N ARG A 7 -5.33 -8.40 -6.66
CA ARG A 7 -5.32 -8.81 -8.08
C ARG A 7 -5.97 -10.17 -8.31
N HIS A 8 -5.81 -11.12 -7.38
CA HIS A 8 -6.27 -12.50 -7.58
C HIS A 8 -7.59 -12.85 -6.89
N LYS A 9 -8.12 -11.99 -5.99
CA LYS A 9 -9.36 -12.26 -5.25
C LYS A 9 -10.62 -12.43 -6.11
N GLN A 10 -10.59 -11.99 -7.38
CA GLN A 10 -11.73 -12.10 -8.31
C GLN A 10 -11.82 -13.48 -8.96
N GLU A 11 -10.68 -14.18 -9.03
CA GLU A 11 -10.56 -15.50 -9.65
C GLU A 11 -10.51 -16.61 -8.60
N VAL A 12 -9.99 -16.29 -7.41
CA VAL A 12 -9.74 -17.25 -6.34
C VAL A 12 -10.15 -16.64 -5.00
N GLU A 13 -10.80 -17.44 -4.16
CA GLU A 13 -11.18 -17.06 -2.81
C GLU A 13 -9.98 -16.58 -1.98
N VAL A 14 -10.15 -15.46 -1.26
CA VAL A 14 -9.11 -14.84 -0.42
C VAL A 14 -8.56 -15.83 0.62
N GLU A 15 -9.40 -16.73 1.15
CA GLU A 15 -8.98 -17.76 2.11
C GLU A 15 -7.97 -18.74 1.47
N GLN A 16 -8.22 -19.17 0.24
CA GLN A 16 -7.34 -20.07 -0.49
C GLN A 16 -6.01 -19.40 -0.82
N ILE A 17 -6.03 -18.13 -1.23
CA ILE A 17 -4.82 -17.34 -1.45
C ILE A 17 -4.02 -17.23 -0.14
N CYS A 18 -4.66 -16.86 0.97
CA CYS A 18 -4.00 -16.77 2.29
C CYS A 18 -3.39 -18.12 2.72
N ARG A 19 -4.05 -19.24 2.42
CA ARG A 19 -3.55 -20.58 2.73
C ARG A 19 -2.26 -20.89 1.97
N VAL A 20 -2.23 -20.65 0.66
CA VAL A 20 -1.04 -20.88 -0.18
C VAL A 20 0.11 -19.97 0.26
N LEU A 21 -0.18 -18.70 0.53
CA LEU A 21 0.82 -17.76 1.04
C LEU A 21 1.42 -18.21 2.37
N ARG A 22 0.61 -18.79 3.26
CA ARG A 22 1.09 -19.33 4.53
C ARG A 22 2.00 -20.55 4.34
N GLN A 23 1.70 -21.41 3.36
CA GLN A 23 2.56 -22.54 2.98
C GLN A 23 3.89 -22.06 2.39
N ALA A 24 3.88 -20.95 1.64
CA ALA A 24 5.08 -20.27 1.14
C ALA A 24 5.84 -19.47 2.21
N GLY A 25 5.49 -19.61 3.49
CA GLY A 25 6.15 -18.94 4.62
C GLY A 25 5.66 -17.52 4.91
N VAL A 26 4.68 -17.00 4.16
CA VAL A 26 4.13 -15.66 4.42
C VAL A 26 2.96 -15.73 5.39
N ARG A 27 3.17 -15.20 6.59
CA ARG A 27 2.19 -15.20 7.67
C ARG A 27 1.14 -14.11 7.47
N ILE A 28 0.13 -14.40 6.65
CA ILE A 28 -1.08 -13.57 6.51
C ILE A 28 -2.33 -14.34 6.92
N ALA A 29 -3.32 -13.62 7.44
CA ALA A 29 -4.65 -14.13 7.77
C ALA A 29 -5.70 -13.27 7.06
N ARG A 30 -6.85 -13.88 6.73
CA ARG A 30 -7.97 -13.19 6.08
C ARG A 30 -8.43 -11.95 6.84
N SER A 31 -8.56 -12.06 8.17
CA SER A 31 -8.93 -10.92 9.02
C SER A 31 -7.92 -9.77 8.92
N SER A 32 -6.62 -10.08 8.88
CA SER A 32 -5.56 -9.08 8.70
C SER A 32 -5.61 -8.43 7.32
N TYR A 33 -5.94 -9.19 6.26
CA TYR A 33 -6.13 -8.64 4.92
C TYR A 33 -7.27 -7.61 4.89
N TYR A 34 -8.47 -7.97 5.37
CA TYR A 34 -9.59 -7.04 5.39
C TYR A 34 -9.34 -5.87 6.36
N ALA A 35 -8.68 -6.10 7.49
CA ALA A 35 -8.25 -5.02 8.37
C ALA A 35 -7.28 -4.07 7.66
N ALA A 36 -6.37 -4.56 6.82
CA ALA A 36 -5.46 -3.73 6.04
C ALA A 36 -6.19 -2.87 5.00
N LYS A 37 -7.32 -3.33 4.44
CA LYS A 37 -8.15 -2.56 3.50
C LYS A 37 -8.92 -1.41 4.16
N ILE A 38 -9.29 -1.58 5.43
CA ILE A 38 -10.08 -0.59 6.19
C ILE A 38 -9.16 0.40 6.93
N ARG A 39 -7.91 0.01 7.21
CA ARG A 39 -6.98 0.87 7.95
C ARG A 39 -6.74 2.17 7.19
N PRO A 40 -6.94 3.33 7.84
CA PRO A 40 -6.47 4.58 7.27
C PRO A 40 -4.95 4.52 7.09
N ALA A 41 -4.45 5.25 6.10
CA ALA A 41 -3.01 5.40 5.90
C ALA A 41 -2.38 5.78 7.25
N SER A 42 -1.36 5.01 7.66
CA SER A 42 -0.72 5.29 8.94
C SER A 42 -0.21 6.72 8.98
N ALA A 43 -0.08 7.33 10.15
CA ALA A 43 0.38 8.72 10.29
C ALA A 43 1.83 8.97 9.82
N ARG A 44 2.53 7.94 9.29
CA ARG A 44 3.88 8.03 8.74
C ARG A 44 3.87 8.53 7.29
N PRO A 45 3.16 7.92 6.31
CA PRO A 45 2.99 8.46 4.96
C PRO A 45 2.66 9.96 4.90
N VAL A 46 1.73 10.43 5.74
CA VAL A 46 1.35 11.87 5.79
C VAL A 46 2.51 12.74 6.27
N ARG A 47 3.26 12.27 7.28
CA ARG A 47 4.45 12.97 7.77
C ARG A 47 5.60 12.92 6.78
N ASP A 48 5.77 11.80 6.08
CA ASP A 48 6.83 11.61 5.11
C ASP A 48 6.60 12.45 3.86
N GLU A 49 5.36 12.63 3.40
CA GLU A 49 5.03 13.58 2.34
C GLU A 49 5.33 15.03 2.75
N ARG A 50 5.00 15.42 3.98
CA ARG A 50 5.38 16.74 4.50
C ARG A 50 6.90 16.88 4.62
N LEU A 51 7.56 15.86 5.15
CA LEU A 51 9.01 15.84 5.33
C LEU A 51 9.74 15.89 3.98
N LYS A 52 9.22 15.24 2.93
CA LYS A 52 9.76 15.37 1.57
C LYS A 52 9.70 16.82 1.10
N SER A 53 8.57 17.51 1.29
CA SER A 53 8.44 18.94 0.97
C SER A 53 9.49 19.75 1.71
N ASP A 54 9.61 19.55 3.02
CA ASP A 54 10.57 20.28 3.87
C ASP A 54 12.03 20.01 3.45
N ILE A 55 12.36 18.78 3.06
CA ILE A 55 13.70 18.40 2.56
C ILE A 55 14.01 19.09 1.23
N LEU A 56 13.04 19.12 0.30
CA LEU A 56 13.19 19.77 -1.00
C LEU A 56 13.41 21.28 -0.86
N ASP A 57 12.70 21.92 0.08
CA ASP A 57 12.85 23.34 0.39
C ASP A 57 14.25 23.67 0.94
N VAL A 58 14.82 22.82 1.79
CA VAL A 58 16.17 23.00 2.34
C VAL A 58 17.26 22.75 1.28
N GLN A 59 17.01 21.89 0.29
CA GLN A 59 17.99 21.50 -0.73
C GLN A 59 18.09 22.45 -1.93
N GLY A 60 17.19 23.42 -2.09
CA GLY A 60 17.38 24.56 -3.02
C GLY A 60 17.38 24.26 -4.53
N GLN A 61 16.89 23.10 -5.01
CA GLN A 61 16.76 22.72 -6.43
C GLN A 61 15.57 21.75 -6.58
N LEU A 62 14.71 21.70 -7.61
CA LEU A 62 14.33 22.49 -8.81
C LEU A 62 12.97 21.83 -9.28
N PRO A 63 12.27 22.25 -10.36
CA PRO A 63 10.83 22.03 -10.53
C PRO A 63 10.58 20.59 -11.04
N LEU A 64 9.31 20.23 -11.25
CA LEU A 64 8.87 19.01 -11.96
C LEU A 64 8.81 17.72 -11.13
N LEU A 65 7.94 17.68 -10.13
CA LEU A 65 7.14 16.47 -9.89
C LEU A 65 5.68 16.86 -9.66
N GLY A 66 5.13 17.58 -10.65
CA GLY A 66 3.70 17.70 -10.81
C GLY A 66 3.12 16.39 -11.36
N SER A 67 2.13 15.88 -10.62
CA SER A 67 0.98 15.09 -11.10
C SER A 67 1.24 13.73 -11.76
N ALA A 68 1.16 12.67 -10.95
CA ALA A 68 0.50 11.42 -11.34
C ALA A 68 -0.05 10.70 -10.09
N VAL A 69 -1.06 11.30 -9.43
CA VAL A 69 -2.01 10.53 -8.61
C VAL A 69 -3.40 10.74 -9.20
N SER A 70 -3.72 9.94 -10.21
CA SER A 70 -5.10 9.76 -10.67
C SER A 70 -5.19 8.36 -11.26
N GLY A 71 -5.81 7.46 -10.52
CA GLY A 71 -5.91 6.05 -10.85
C GLY A 71 -6.75 5.28 -9.83
N GLU A 72 -7.86 5.88 -9.38
CA GLU A 72 -8.98 5.16 -8.76
C GLU A 72 -10.15 5.22 -9.74
N ARG A 73 -10.36 4.15 -10.53
CA ARG A 73 -11.66 3.66 -11.01
C ARG A 73 -11.57 2.16 -11.29
#